data_AF-A0A917UQD8-F1
#
_entry.id   AF-A0A917UQD8-F1
#
_cell.length_a   1.000
_cell.length_b   1.000
_cell.length_c   1.000
_cell.angle_alpha   90.00
_cell.angle_beta   90.00
_cell.angle_gamma   90.00
#
_symmetry.space_group_name_H-M   'P 1'
#
loop_
_entity.id
_entity.type
_entity.pdbx_description
1 polymer ?
#
loop_
_entity_poly.entity_id
_entity_poly.type
_entity_poly.pdbx_seq_one_letter_code
_entity_poly.pdbx_strand_id
1 'polypeptide(L)'
;MLDGLGAVDLHTGETAPTVDPVQLEAAVSMVDEQYNGLSSGRGKDTVIQLLCAFTAAGYPLDGEAWLRAFYAAGGEFKEALHIDKVVAEMQRGVKHRVKQRYVPDIVDVLRARVAE
;
A
#
# COMPACT_ATOMS: atom_id res chain seq x y z
N MET A 1 12.82 -7.22 -9.38
CA MET A 1 11.53 -7.06 -10.08
C MET A 1 11.49 -5.60 -10.53
N LEU A 2 11.63 -5.34 -11.83
CA LEU A 2 12.01 -4.03 -12.40
C LEU A 2 10.79 -3.22 -12.89
N ASP A 3 9.58 -3.57 -12.46
CA ASP A 3 8.34 -3.03 -13.03
C ASP A 3 7.83 -1.76 -12.32
N GLY A 4 8.60 -1.22 -11.37
CA GLY A 4 8.22 -0.06 -10.53
C GLY A 4 8.46 1.32 -11.14
N LEU A 5 8.99 1.42 -12.36
CA LEU A 5 9.43 2.70 -12.97
C LEU A 5 8.62 3.13 -14.22
N GLY A 6 7.42 2.58 -14.44
CA GLY A 6 6.71 2.81 -15.70
C GLY A 6 7.32 2.01 -16.85
N ALA A 7 7.70 0.76 -16.57
CA ALA A 7 8.18 -0.17 -17.58
C ALA A 7 7.07 -0.38 -18.64
N VAL A 8 7.46 -0.23 -19.90
CA VAL A 8 6.62 -0.56 -21.06
C VAL A 8 6.64 -2.07 -21.21
N ASP A 9 5.47 -2.69 -21.23
CA ASP A 9 5.35 -4.09 -21.58
C ASP A 9 5.75 -4.25 -23.06
N LEU A 10 6.89 -4.90 -23.31
CA LEU A 10 7.46 -5.08 -24.65
C LEU A 10 6.63 -6.03 -25.53
N HIS A 11 5.69 -6.79 -24.95
CA HIS A 11 4.82 -7.71 -25.67
C HIS A 11 3.50 -7.06 -26.10
N THR A 12 2.96 -6.16 -25.28
CA THR A 12 1.67 -5.50 -25.53
C THR A 12 1.80 -4.03 -25.98
N GLY A 13 2.96 -3.41 -25.75
CA GLY A 13 3.22 -2.00 -26.05
C GLY A 13 2.56 -1.03 -25.07
N GLU A 14 1.88 -1.54 -24.03
CA GLU A 14 1.16 -0.72 -23.06
C GLU A 14 2.10 -0.27 -21.93
N THR A 15 1.97 0.99 -21.53
CA THR A 15 2.69 1.52 -20.38
C THR A 15 1.99 1.02 -19.12
N ALA A 16 2.70 0.32 -18.24
CA ALA A 16 2.13 -0.07 -16.95
C ALA A 16 1.62 1.19 -16.23
N PRO A 17 0.40 1.18 -15.67
CA PRO A 17 -0.12 2.32 -14.92
C PRO A 17 0.90 2.84 -13.91
N THR A 18 1.22 4.12 -13.97
CA THR A 18 2.15 4.75 -13.04
C THR A 18 1.64 4.54 -11.61
N VAL A 19 2.53 4.11 -10.71
CA VAL A 19 2.22 3.97 -9.29
C VAL A 19 1.82 5.33 -8.74
N ASP A 20 0.66 5.41 -8.07
CA ASP A 20 0.24 6.64 -7.40
C ASP A 20 1.31 7.03 -6.35
N PRO A 21 1.86 8.25 -6.40
CA PRO A 21 2.99 8.61 -5.58
C PRO A 21 2.62 8.72 -4.09
N VAL A 22 1.36 8.98 -3.75
CA VAL A 22 0.88 9.00 -2.35
C VAL A 22 0.72 7.58 -1.82
N GLN A 23 0.21 6.65 -2.65
CA GLN A 23 0.20 5.22 -2.32
C GLN A 23 1.61 4.66 -2.18
N LEU A 24 2.55 5.10 -3.02
CA LEU A 24 3.97 4.73 -2.91
C LEU A 24 4.58 5.19 -1.58
N GLU A 25 4.39 6.45 -1.19
CA GLU A 25 4.88 6.98 0.08
C GLU A 25 4.24 6.27 1.29
N ALA A 26 2.96 5.89 1.20
CA ALA A 26 2.34 5.03 2.21
C ALA A 26 2.96 3.63 2.25
N ALA A 27 3.28 3.07 1.08
CA ALA A 27 3.90 1.77 0.96
C ALA A 27 5.32 1.73 1.55
N VAL A 28 6.09 2.83 1.47
CA VAL A 28 7.38 2.96 2.19
C VAL A 28 7.19 2.72 3.69
N SER A 29 6.12 3.28 4.28
CA SER A 29 5.81 3.04 5.70
C SER A 29 5.43 1.58 6.00
N MET A 30 4.87 0.84 5.04
CA MET A 30 4.62 -0.60 5.18
C MET A 30 5.92 -1.40 5.08
N VAL A 31 6.84 -1.02 4.18
CA VAL A 31 8.15 -1.66 4.00
C VAL A 31 9.01 -1.49 5.26
N ASP A 32 9.01 -0.30 5.87
CA ASP A 32 9.72 -0.04 7.13
C ASP A 32 9.26 -0.98 8.27
N GLU A 33 8.01 -1.42 8.23
CA GLU A 33 7.42 -2.33 9.21
C GLU A 33 7.57 -3.81 8.85
N GLN A 34 8.04 -4.15 7.65
CA GLN A 34 8.11 -5.53 7.19
C GLN A 34 9.11 -6.37 8.03
N TYR A 35 10.13 -5.74 8.61
CA TYR A 35 11.04 -6.38 9.56
C TYR A 35 10.35 -6.83 10.86
N ASN A 36 9.22 -6.21 11.20
CA ASN A 36 8.36 -6.60 12.32
C ASN A 36 7.27 -7.62 11.91
N GLY A 37 7.17 -7.93 10.62
CA GLY A 37 6.17 -8.80 10.00
C GLY A 37 4.83 -8.11 9.73
N LEU A 38 4.29 -8.28 8.52
CA LEU A 38 2.99 -7.69 8.13
C LEU A 38 1.78 -8.59 8.44
N SER A 39 2.01 -9.84 8.83
CA SER A 39 0.95 -10.80 9.17
C SER A 39 0.29 -10.58 10.53
N SER A 40 0.97 -9.87 11.45
CA SER A 40 0.50 -9.65 12.81
C SER A 40 1.13 -8.39 13.44
N GLY A 41 0.72 -8.07 14.66
CA GLY A 41 1.36 -7.02 15.46
C GLY A 41 1.35 -5.64 14.78
N ARG A 42 2.49 -4.95 14.89
CA ARG A 42 2.67 -3.56 14.45
C ARG A 42 2.56 -3.40 12.93
N GLY A 43 3.17 -4.29 12.15
CA GLY A 43 3.10 -4.23 10.69
C GLY A 43 1.67 -4.40 10.18
N LYS A 44 0.94 -5.38 10.73
CA LYS A 44 -0.49 -5.54 10.39
C LYS A 44 -1.33 -4.31 10.76
N ASP A 45 -1.12 -3.75 11.96
CA ASP A 45 -1.84 -2.56 12.41
C ASP A 45 -1.58 -1.36 11.48
N THR A 46 -0.33 -1.20 11.00
CA THR A 46 0.04 -0.18 9.99
C THR A 46 -0.70 -0.39 8.67
N VAL A 47 -0.67 -1.61 8.12
CA VAL A 47 -1.35 -1.94 6.86
C VAL A 47 -2.84 -1.62 6.98
N ILE A 48 -3.50 -2.09 8.04
CA ILE A 48 -4.93 -1.84 8.26
C ILE A 48 -5.22 -0.34 8.36
N GLN A 49 -4.46 0.41 9.17
CA GLN A 49 -4.74 1.83 9.35
C GLN A 49 -4.57 2.61 8.04
N LEU A 50 -3.52 2.34 7.27
CA LEU A 50 -3.27 3.01 5.98
C LEU A 50 -4.38 2.67 4.98
N LEU A 51 -4.74 1.39 4.83
CA LEU A 51 -5.82 0.98 3.92
C LEU A 51 -7.15 1.66 4.27
N CYS A 52 -7.49 1.74 5.57
CA CYS A 52 -8.69 2.45 6.03
C CYS A 52 -8.61 3.96 5.74
N ALA A 53 -7.47 4.60 6.01
CA ALA A 53 -7.30 6.04 5.77
C ALA A 53 -7.42 6.39 4.27
N PHE A 54 -6.80 5.59 3.40
CA PHE A 54 -6.89 5.78 1.95
C PHE A 54 -8.30 5.55 1.43
N THR A 55 -9.00 4.52 1.92
CA THR A 55 -10.41 4.27 1.56
C THR A 55 -11.29 5.45 1.97
N ALA A 56 -11.10 5.99 3.18
CA ALA A 56 -11.81 7.16 3.66
C ALA A 56 -11.49 8.43 2.84
N ALA A 57 -10.28 8.53 2.28
CA ALA A 57 -9.86 9.60 1.38
C ALA A 57 -10.30 9.40 -0.08
N GLY A 58 -11.06 8.34 -0.38
CA GLY A 58 -11.64 8.08 -1.70
C GLY A 58 -10.80 7.20 -2.64
N TYR A 59 -9.70 6.63 -2.17
CA TYR A 59 -8.93 5.67 -2.96
C TYR A 59 -9.66 4.33 -3.06
N PRO A 60 -9.64 3.66 -4.22
CA PRO A 60 -10.18 2.32 -4.34
C PRO A 60 -9.35 1.34 -3.50
N LEU A 61 -10.05 0.40 -2.87
CA LEU A 61 -9.41 -0.72 -2.20
C LEU A 61 -9.02 -1.77 -3.27
N ASP A 62 -7.99 -1.46 -4.04
CA ASP A 62 -7.48 -2.28 -5.15
C ASP A 62 -6.18 -2.99 -4.77
N GLY A 63 -6.22 -4.32 -4.70
CA GLY A 63 -5.08 -5.13 -4.31
C GLY A 63 -3.89 -5.01 -5.27
N GLU A 64 -4.14 -4.90 -6.58
CA GLU A 64 -3.07 -4.80 -7.56
C GLU A 64 -2.32 -3.47 -7.41
N ALA A 65 -3.05 -2.37 -7.24
CA ALA A 65 -2.48 -1.05 -7.02
C ALA A 65 -1.61 -1.01 -5.74
N TRP A 66 -2.10 -1.59 -4.63
CA TRP A 66 -1.35 -1.66 -3.37
C TRP A 66 -0.12 -2.55 -3.46
N LEU A 67 -0.19 -3.70 -4.14
CA LEU A 67 0.96 -4.56 -4.36
C LEU A 67 2.01 -3.88 -5.23
N ARG A 68 1.59 -3.19 -6.29
CA ARG A 68 2.50 -2.45 -7.17
C ARG A 68 3.23 -1.34 -6.40
N ALA A 69 2.52 -0.58 -5.56
CA ALA A 69 3.11 0.42 -4.69
C ALA A 69 4.09 -0.20 -3.68
N PHE A 70 3.72 -1.32 -3.06
CA PHE A 70 4.57 -2.04 -2.10
C PHE A 70 5.87 -2.55 -2.74
N TYR A 71 5.81 -3.12 -3.93
CA TYR A 71 7.01 -3.55 -4.65
C TYR A 71 7.87 -2.38 -5.12
N ALA A 72 7.26 -1.30 -5.59
CA ALA A 72 8.00 -0.09 -5.96
C ALA A 72 8.71 0.55 -4.76
N ALA A 73 8.16 0.40 -3.54
CA ALA A 73 8.80 0.81 -2.29
C ALA A 73 9.90 -0.17 -1.80
N GLY A 74 10.15 -1.28 -2.49
CA GLY A 74 11.17 -2.28 -2.12
C GLY A 74 10.67 -3.41 -1.21
N GLY A 75 9.35 -3.60 -1.12
CA GLY A 75 8.73 -4.62 -0.29
C GLY A 75 9.06 -6.06 -0.70
N GLU A 76 9.16 -6.95 0.28
CA GLU A 76 9.43 -8.37 0.04
C GLU A 76 8.19 -9.14 -0.44
N PHE A 77 8.36 -10.03 -1.43
CA PHE A 77 7.28 -10.86 -2.00
C PHE A 77 6.47 -11.63 -0.93
N LYS A 78 7.16 -12.19 0.08
CA LYS A 78 6.50 -12.95 1.15
C LYS A 78 5.57 -12.08 2.00
N GLU A 79 5.94 -10.82 2.21
CA GLU A 79 5.18 -9.86 3.02
C GLU A 79 4.01 -9.26 2.23
N ALA A 80 4.17 -9.12 0.91
CA ALA A 80 3.13 -8.66 0.00
C ALA A 80 1.87 -9.54 0.05
N LEU A 81 2.02 -10.86 0.25
CA LEU A 81 0.92 -11.81 0.44
C LEU A 81 0.02 -11.45 1.64
N HIS A 82 0.58 -10.78 2.65
CA HIS A 82 -0.20 -10.33 3.81
C HIS A 82 -1.01 -9.07 3.49
N ILE A 83 -0.49 -8.17 2.67
CA ILE A 83 -1.22 -6.99 2.18
C ILE A 83 -2.39 -7.44 1.31
N ASP A 84 -2.13 -8.32 0.32
CA ASP A 84 -3.16 -8.86 -0.57
C ASP A 84 -4.29 -9.53 0.22
N LYS A 85 -3.93 -10.35 1.23
CA LYS A 85 -4.90 -10.98 2.11
C LYS A 85 -5.77 -9.96 2.85
N VAL A 86 -5.20 -8.91 3.44
CA VAL A 86 -5.96 -7.89 4.17
C VAL A 86 -6.88 -7.13 3.22
N VAL A 87 -6.41 -6.78 2.03
CA VAL A 87 -7.23 -6.13 0.99
C VAL A 87 -8.40 -7.02 0.60
N ALA A 88 -8.17 -8.30 0.32
CA ALA A 88 -9.22 -9.26 -0.03
C ALA A 88 -10.24 -9.47 1.11
N GLU A 89 -9.79 -9.50 2.36
CA GLU A 89 -10.67 -9.55 3.53
C GLU A 89 -11.56 -8.30 3.61
N MET A 90 -10.98 -7.10 3.48
CA MET A 90 -11.72 -5.83 3.51
C MET A 90 -12.71 -5.69 2.35
N GLN A 91 -12.34 -6.12 1.13
CA GLN A 91 -13.24 -6.15 -0.04
C GLN A 91 -14.45 -7.06 0.19
N ARG A 92 -14.28 -8.16 0.95
CA ARG A 92 -15.38 -9.06 1.36
C ARG A 92 -16.22 -8.49 2.51
N GLY A 93 -15.93 -7.28 2.97
CA GLY A 93 -16.66 -6.60 4.06
C GLY A 93 -16.13 -6.92 5.46
N VAL A 94 -14.98 -7.57 5.60
CA VAL A 94 -14.36 -7.79 6.91
C VAL A 94 -13.91 -6.44 7.47
N LYS A 95 -14.45 -6.09 8.64
CA LYS A 95 -14.04 -4.89 9.39
C LYS A 95 -12.93 -5.25 10.35
N HIS A 96 -11.71 -4.84 10.04
CA HIS A 96 -10.59 -4.96 10.97
C HIS A 96 -10.66 -3.90 12.06
N ARG A 97 -10.19 -4.26 13.27
CA ARG A 97 -9.96 -3.27 14.33
C ARG A 97 -8.78 -2.38 13.93
N VAL A 98 -9.03 -1.09 13.81
CA VAL A 98 -7.98 -0.10 13.56
C VAL A 98 -7.33 0.29 14.89
N LYS A 99 -6.00 0.26 14.96
CA LYS A 99 -5.24 0.90 16.03
C LYS A 99 -4.61 2.18 15.50
N GLN A 100 -4.78 3.27 16.25
CA GLN A 100 -4.26 4.57 15.84
C GLN A 100 -2.75 4.63 16.09
N ARG A 101 -1.97 4.50 15.01
CA ARG A 101 -0.52 4.69 14.95
C ARG A 101 -0.14 5.99 14.24
N TYR A 102 -0.86 6.31 13.17
CA TYR A 102 -0.75 7.57 12.45
C TYR A 102 -1.81 8.58 12.91
N VAL A 103 -1.54 9.86 12.61
CA VAL A 103 -2.53 10.93 12.75
C VAL A 103 -3.75 10.66 11.87
N PRO A 104 -4.95 11.15 12.24
CA PRO A 104 -6.16 10.91 11.45
C PRO A 104 -6.04 11.36 9.98
N ASP A 105 -5.35 12.47 9.74
CA ASP A 105 -5.19 13.08 8.42
C ASP A 105 -3.91 12.61 7.70
N ILE A 106 -3.48 11.36 7.96
CA ILE A 106 -2.22 10.83 7.43
C ILE A 106 -2.13 10.94 5.90
N VAL A 107 -3.24 10.77 5.17
CA VAL A 107 -3.24 10.89 3.71
C VAL A 107 -2.84 12.30 3.27
N ASP A 108 -3.27 13.34 3.97
CA ASP A 108 -2.91 14.71 3.65
C ASP A 108 -1.45 15.01 4.00
N VAL A 109 -0.95 14.42 5.09
CA VAL A 109 0.50 14.48 5.42
C VAL A 109 1.34 13.84 4.32
N LEU A 110 0.93 12.68 3.80
CA LEU A 110 1.65 12.00 2.72
C LEU A 110 1.56 12.79 1.40
N ARG A 111 0.40 13.39 1.09
CA ARG A 111 0.25 14.29 -0.06
C ARG A 111 1.19 15.49 0.02
N ALA A 112 1.31 16.10 1.20
CA ALA A 112 2.22 17.22 1.39
C ALA A 112 3.68 16.82 1.15
N ARG A 113 4.11 15.66 1.66
CA ARG A 113 5.47 15.13 1.44
C ARG A 113 5.81 14.86 -0.01
N VAL A 114 4.85 14.36 -0.78
CA VAL A 114 5.03 14.08 -2.22
C VAL A 114 5.12 15.37 -3.05
N ALA A 115 4.57 16.48 -2.55
CA ALA A 115 4.56 17.77 -3.24
C ALA A 115 5.80 18.64 -2.96
N GLU A 116 6.66 18.24 -2.01
CA GLU A 116 7.96 18.87 -1.71
C GLU A 116 9.06 18.40 -2.67
#